data_AF-A0A8S3G1J7-F1
#
_entry.id   AF-A0A8S3G1J7-F1
#
_cell.length_a   1.000
_cell.length_b   1.000
_cell.length_c   1.000
_cell.angle_alpha   90.00
_cell.angle_beta   90.00
_cell.angle_gamma   90.00
#
_symmetry.space_group_name_H-M   'P 1'
#
loop_
_entity.id
_entity.type
_entity.pdbx_description
1 polymer ?
#
loop_
_entity_poly.entity_id
_entity_poly.type
_entity_poly.pdbx_seq_one_letter_code
_entity_poly.pdbx_strand_id
1 'polypeptide(L)'
;MELLESIPHSNEVNDLKKSFRVFIDTIIQYIEGYYNDRANFYKSISIFSEVNIDKIEWKDVECCIAFINNNNIDRDYLYNDFICIRSKFIELKSKCGSIHKQVQEFISSKLNLSKKDDITLNNEKPFNVECDIQADSDSEHEETDVRHHKEHNKHPSIRCDHLWAFLIHEENVPNLRNVLEFAFSIPASNAFCESIFSHMKFLWSNYRNKMKPELVGAELKVKVNSQLNCTEFYDYLLNNQDLLKQIRSSDKYTHVAKIPRRV
;
A
#
# COMPACT_ATOMS: atom_id res chain seq x y z
N MET A 1 -53.37 -43.83 -11.49
CA MET A 1 -53.49 -42.50 -10.86
C MET A 1 -53.09 -42.70 -9.42
N GLU A 2 -52.08 -41.93 -9.00
CA GLU A 2 -51.61 -41.75 -7.62
C GLU A 2 -51.23 -42.99 -6.79
N LEU A 3 -49.97 -43.01 -6.36
CA LEU A 3 -49.61 -42.95 -4.93
C LEU A 3 -48.07 -42.86 -4.82
N LEU A 4 -47.61 -41.72 -4.30
CA LEU A 4 -46.41 -41.50 -3.46
C LEU A 4 -45.04 -41.94 -4.03
N GLU A 5 -44.02 -41.09 -4.11
CA GLU A 5 -43.52 -40.25 -3.02
C GLU A 5 -42.85 -38.99 -3.56
N SER A 6 -43.34 -37.84 -3.10
CA SER A 6 -42.66 -36.55 -3.18
C SER A 6 -41.30 -36.66 -2.49
N ILE A 7 -40.25 -36.56 -3.28
CA ILE A 7 -38.86 -36.67 -2.85
C ILE A 7 -38.59 -35.69 -1.69
N PRO A 8 -37.93 -36.11 -0.58
CA PRO A 8 -37.61 -35.23 0.54
C PRO A 8 -36.50 -34.20 0.24
N HIS A 9 -36.34 -33.80 -1.03
CA HIS A 9 -35.34 -32.81 -1.48
C HIS A 9 -35.60 -31.39 -0.96
N SER A 10 -36.80 -31.09 -0.47
CA SER A 10 -37.10 -29.78 0.12
C SER A 10 -36.29 -29.51 1.38
N ASN A 11 -36.20 -30.48 2.29
CA ASN A 11 -35.59 -30.27 3.60
C ASN A 11 -34.06 -30.20 3.52
N GLU A 12 -33.43 -31.10 2.77
CA GLU A 12 -31.97 -31.08 2.57
C GLU A 12 -31.50 -29.81 1.85
N VAL A 13 -32.23 -29.35 0.83
CA VAL A 13 -31.93 -28.08 0.13
C VAL A 13 -32.13 -26.88 1.06
N ASN A 14 -33.15 -26.91 1.91
CA ASN A 14 -33.37 -25.85 2.91
C ASN A 14 -32.31 -25.86 3.99
N ASP A 15 -31.86 -27.03 4.45
CA ASP A 15 -30.77 -27.18 5.43
C ASP A 15 -29.43 -26.73 4.84
N LEU A 16 -29.16 -27.06 3.57
CA LEU A 16 -27.99 -26.56 2.86
C LEU A 16 -28.03 -25.04 2.70
N LYS A 17 -29.16 -24.46 2.28
CA LYS A 17 -29.34 -23.00 2.21
C LYS A 17 -29.15 -22.34 3.57
N LYS A 18 -29.64 -22.96 4.64
CA LYS A 18 -29.48 -22.46 6.01
C LYS A 18 -28.01 -22.52 6.44
N SER A 19 -27.31 -23.62 6.16
CA SER A 19 -25.89 -23.77 6.42
C SER A 19 -25.05 -22.74 5.66
N PHE A 20 -25.33 -22.54 4.37
CA PHE A 20 -24.68 -21.50 3.55
C PHE A 20 -24.95 -20.09 4.10
N ARG A 21 -26.17 -19.78 4.53
CA ARG A 21 -26.47 -18.48 5.16
C ARG A 21 -25.66 -18.29 6.43
N VAL A 22 -25.65 -19.28 7.34
CA VAL A 22 -24.86 -19.21 8.58
C VAL A 22 -23.37 -19.01 8.27
N PHE A 23 -22.84 -19.70 7.27
CA PHE A 23 -21.46 -19.54 6.82
C PHE A 23 -21.18 -18.12 6.30
N ILE A 24 -22.04 -17.60 5.42
CA ILE A 24 -21.91 -16.23 4.89
C ILE A 24 -22.03 -15.20 6.01
N ASP A 25 -23.00 -15.36 6.91
CA ASP A 25 -23.21 -14.47 8.07
C ASP A 25 -21.97 -14.49 8.99
N THR A 26 -21.35 -15.66 9.20
CA THR A 26 -20.11 -15.78 9.97
C THR A 26 -18.94 -15.07 9.29
N ILE A 27 -18.81 -15.21 7.97
CA ILE A 27 -17.78 -14.50 7.20
C ILE A 27 -17.99 -12.99 7.29
N ILE A 28 -19.23 -12.53 7.10
CA ILE A 28 -19.58 -11.11 7.19
C ILE A 28 -19.24 -10.61 8.59
N GLN A 29 -19.65 -11.29 9.65
CA GLN A 29 -19.32 -10.90 11.03
C GLN A 29 -17.81 -10.86 11.29
N TYR A 30 -17.04 -11.81 10.74
CA TYR A 30 -15.58 -11.82 10.86
C TYR A 30 -14.95 -10.61 10.15
N ILE A 31 -15.35 -10.34 8.91
CA ILE A 31 -14.88 -9.20 8.12
C ILE A 31 -15.27 -7.89 8.81
N GLU A 32 -16.55 -7.74 9.17
CA GLU A 32 -17.08 -6.58 9.88
C GLU A 32 -16.36 -6.37 11.22
N GLY A 33 -16.10 -7.43 12.00
CA GLY A 33 -15.34 -7.34 13.23
C GLY A 33 -13.94 -6.76 13.01
N TYR A 34 -13.25 -7.17 11.94
CA TYR A 34 -11.93 -6.64 11.60
C TYR A 34 -11.97 -5.17 11.14
N TYR A 35 -13.00 -4.78 10.39
CA TYR A 35 -13.14 -3.41 9.87
C TYR A 35 -13.72 -2.43 10.90
N ASN A 36 -14.67 -2.86 11.74
CA ASN A 36 -15.44 -1.99 12.63
C ASN A 36 -14.56 -1.27 13.65
N ASP A 37 -13.54 -1.94 14.17
CA ASP A 37 -12.58 -1.36 15.13
C ASP A 37 -11.87 -0.12 14.59
N ARG A 38 -11.72 -0.02 13.25
CA ARG A 38 -11.06 1.09 12.56
C ARG A 38 -11.92 1.72 11.46
N ALA A 39 -13.21 1.44 11.44
CA ALA A 39 -14.09 1.91 10.37
C ALA A 39 -14.14 3.45 10.34
N ASN A 40 -14.22 4.08 11.51
CA ASN A 40 -14.19 5.54 11.63
C ASN A 40 -12.87 6.14 11.11
N PHE A 41 -11.75 5.47 11.38
CA PHE A 41 -10.43 5.86 10.89
C PHE A 41 -10.34 5.79 9.36
N TYR A 42 -10.72 4.66 8.77
CA TYR A 42 -10.69 4.52 7.30
C TYR A 42 -11.67 5.49 6.63
N LYS A 43 -12.84 5.70 7.23
CA LYS A 43 -13.81 6.68 6.76
C LYS A 43 -13.25 8.10 6.80
N SER A 44 -12.56 8.49 7.88
CA SER A 44 -11.97 9.83 7.96
C SER A 44 -10.92 10.06 6.88
N ILE A 45 -9.99 9.12 6.68
CA ILE A 45 -8.91 9.30 5.68
C ILE A 45 -9.39 9.14 4.23
N SER A 46 -10.56 8.50 4.01
CA SER A 46 -11.09 8.26 2.66
C SER A 46 -11.33 9.54 1.85
N ILE A 47 -11.43 10.69 2.52
CA ILE A 47 -11.62 12.00 1.90
C ILE A 47 -10.48 12.33 0.92
N PHE A 48 -9.27 11.83 1.16
CA PHE A 48 -8.11 12.06 0.29
C PHE A 48 -8.19 11.26 -1.02
N SER A 49 -9.16 10.35 -1.15
CA SER A 49 -9.46 9.67 -2.41
C SER A 49 -10.35 10.51 -3.35
N GLU A 50 -10.99 11.58 -2.86
CA GLU A 50 -11.81 12.46 -3.68
C GLU A 50 -10.94 13.26 -4.66
N VAL A 51 -11.35 13.27 -5.93
CA VAL A 51 -10.65 13.98 -7.01
C VAL A 51 -11.14 15.42 -7.12
N ASN A 52 -12.38 15.69 -6.67
CA ASN A 52 -12.97 17.02 -6.58
C ASN A 52 -12.67 17.64 -5.22
N ILE A 53 -11.48 18.22 -5.08
CA ILE A 53 -11.03 18.85 -3.82
C ILE A 53 -11.98 19.96 -3.35
N ASP A 54 -12.75 20.57 -4.27
CA ASP A 54 -13.79 21.55 -3.97
C ASP A 54 -14.98 20.98 -3.16
N LYS A 55 -15.15 19.66 -3.09
CA LYS A 55 -16.18 19.03 -2.25
C LYS A 55 -15.74 18.73 -0.83
N ILE A 56 -14.44 18.72 -0.55
CA ILE A 56 -13.91 18.40 0.77
C ILE A 56 -14.17 19.59 1.70
N GLU A 57 -14.80 19.37 2.84
CA GLU A 57 -15.03 20.42 3.84
C GLU A 57 -13.93 20.38 4.91
N TRP A 58 -13.73 21.50 5.61
CA TRP A 58 -12.75 21.54 6.71
C TRP A 58 -13.04 20.49 7.79
N LYS A 59 -14.33 20.25 8.08
CA LYS A 59 -14.76 19.23 9.05
C LYS A 59 -14.24 17.83 8.69
N ASP A 60 -14.12 17.53 7.40
CA ASP A 60 -13.61 16.25 6.92
C ASP A 60 -12.12 16.11 7.26
N VAL A 61 -11.34 17.16 6.99
CA VAL A 61 -9.90 17.22 7.31
C VAL A 61 -9.67 17.15 8.82
N GLU A 62 -10.49 17.85 9.60
CA GLU A 62 -10.41 17.84 11.06
C GLU A 62 -10.63 16.43 11.64
N CYS A 63 -11.55 15.64 11.07
CA CYS A 63 -11.76 14.24 11.47
C CYS A 63 -10.52 13.38 11.30
N CYS A 64 -9.64 13.67 10.33
CA CYS A 64 -8.41 12.90 10.11
C CYS A 64 -7.39 13.10 11.23
N ILE A 65 -7.32 14.33 11.77
CA ILE A 65 -6.34 14.69 12.81
C ILE A 65 -6.55 13.86 14.07
N ALA A 66 -7.79 13.50 14.39
CA ALA A 66 -8.14 12.70 15.56
C ALA A 66 -7.41 11.33 15.63
N PHE A 67 -6.94 10.83 14.49
CA PHE A 67 -6.25 9.53 14.40
C PHE A 67 -4.75 9.63 14.12
N ILE A 68 -4.26 10.83 13.81
CA ILE A 68 -2.85 11.07 13.54
C ILE A 68 -2.17 11.34 14.88
N ASN A 69 -1.40 10.38 15.37
CA ASN A 69 -0.65 10.46 16.65
C ASN A 69 0.50 11.50 16.65
N ASN A 70 0.51 12.45 15.72
CA ASN A 70 1.59 13.44 15.59
C ASN A 70 1.23 14.69 16.40
N ASN A 71 1.86 14.85 17.57
CA ASN A 71 1.67 15.99 18.48
C ASN A 71 2.08 17.36 17.91
N ASN A 72 2.56 17.43 16.66
CA ASN A 72 3.11 18.62 16.03
C ASN A 72 2.21 19.24 14.95
N ILE A 73 0.97 18.76 14.77
CA ILE A 73 0.05 19.36 13.80
C ILE A 73 -0.68 20.51 14.47
N ASP A 74 -0.36 21.73 14.04
CA ASP A 74 -1.09 22.92 14.45
C ASP A 74 -2.37 23.06 13.62
N ARG A 75 -3.53 23.14 14.28
CA ARG A 75 -4.84 23.17 13.60
C ARG A 75 -5.08 24.44 12.80
N ASP A 76 -4.60 25.58 13.28
CA ASP A 76 -4.83 26.86 12.60
C ASP A 76 -3.94 26.94 11.35
N TYR A 77 -2.67 26.51 11.46
CA TYR A 77 -1.81 26.41 10.28
C TYR A 77 -2.28 25.33 9.31
N LEU A 78 -2.82 24.20 9.79
CA LEU A 78 -3.42 23.18 8.92
C LEU A 78 -4.65 23.69 8.17
N TYR A 79 -5.49 24.51 8.82
CA TYR A 79 -6.60 25.17 8.14
C TYR A 79 -6.09 26.07 7.01
N ASN A 80 -5.07 26.89 7.28
CA ASN A 80 -4.45 27.74 6.26
C ASN A 80 -3.86 26.92 5.10
N ASP A 81 -3.16 25.83 5.41
CA ASP A 81 -2.63 24.90 4.41
C ASP A 81 -3.74 24.33 3.53
N PHE A 82 -4.85 23.89 4.14
CA PHE A 82 -6.01 23.35 3.43
C PHE A 82 -6.66 24.39 2.51
N ILE A 83 -6.89 25.60 3.00
CA ILE A 83 -7.47 26.69 2.21
C ILE A 83 -6.56 27.09 1.05
N CYS A 84 -5.23 27.11 1.27
CA CYS A 84 -4.24 27.35 0.21
C CYS A 84 -4.39 26.33 -0.92
N ILE A 85 -4.35 25.03 -0.61
CA ILE A 85 -4.46 23.96 -1.62
C ILE A 85 -5.83 23.95 -2.31
N ARG A 86 -6.91 24.14 -1.54
CA ARG A 86 -8.27 24.20 -2.09
C ARG A 86 -8.41 25.38 -3.08
N SER A 87 -7.85 26.53 -2.74
CA SER A 87 -7.89 27.72 -3.62
C SER A 87 -7.10 27.48 -4.91
N LYS A 88 -5.91 26.89 -4.81
CA LYS A 88 -5.11 26.46 -5.97
C LYS A 88 -5.86 25.51 -6.88
N PHE A 89 -6.55 24.51 -6.31
CA PHE A 89 -7.37 23.58 -7.08
C PHE A 89 -8.51 24.27 -7.83
N ILE A 90 -9.23 25.19 -7.16
CA ILE A 90 -10.32 25.97 -7.78
C ILE A 90 -9.77 26.84 -8.91
N GLU A 91 -8.62 27.49 -8.71
CA GLU A 91 -7.96 28.30 -9.74
C GLU A 91 -7.59 27.44 -10.96
N LEU A 92 -7.02 26.25 -10.74
CA LEU A 92 -6.66 25.32 -11.82
C LEU A 92 -7.88 24.78 -12.56
N LYS A 93 -9.00 24.56 -11.86
CA LYS A 93 -10.29 24.16 -12.45
C LYS A 93 -10.90 25.29 -13.30
N SER A 94 -10.65 26.54 -12.93
CA SER A 94 -11.12 27.74 -13.66
C SER A 94 -10.27 28.08 -14.89
N LYS A 95 -8.98 27.70 -14.90
CA LYS A 95 -8.07 27.91 -16.04
C LYS A 95 -8.41 26.97 -17.19
N CYS A 96 -8.15 27.42 -18.43
CA CYS A 96 -8.45 26.66 -19.63
C CYS A 96 -7.49 25.46 -19.77
N GLY A 97 -7.92 24.27 -19.35
CA GLY A 97 -7.14 23.03 -19.48
C GLY A 97 -7.69 21.91 -18.60
N SER A 98 -7.56 20.66 -19.03
CA SER A 98 -7.93 19.52 -18.18
C SER A 98 -6.89 19.35 -17.07
N ILE A 99 -7.31 19.42 -15.80
CA ILE A 99 -6.46 19.11 -14.64
C ILE A 99 -5.75 17.76 -14.82
N HIS A 100 -6.44 16.79 -15.44
CA HIS A 100 -5.87 15.49 -15.75
C HIS A 100 -4.58 15.60 -16.58
N LYS A 101 -4.60 16.43 -17.62
CA LYS A 101 -3.44 16.61 -18.51
C LYS A 101 -2.27 17.25 -17.76
N GLN A 102 -2.54 18.26 -16.94
CA GLN A 102 -1.51 18.94 -16.14
C GLN A 102 -0.87 18.00 -15.12
N VAL A 103 -1.68 17.20 -14.42
CA VAL A 103 -1.18 16.18 -13.48
C VAL A 103 -0.34 15.13 -14.21
N GLN A 104 -0.79 14.65 -15.37
CA GLN A 104 -0.05 13.64 -16.13
C GLN A 104 1.30 14.17 -16.65
N GLU A 105 1.34 15.41 -17.15
CA GLU A 105 2.57 16.08 -17.57
C GLU A 105 3.54 16.25 -16.38
N PHE A 106 3.01 16.67 -15.23
CA PHE A 106 3.80 16.79 -13.98
C PHE A 106 4.43 15.45 -13.57
N ILE A 107 3.64 14.38 -13.46
CA ILE A 107 4.14 13.07 -13.05
C ILE A 107 5.19 12.55 -14.05
N SER A 108 4.93 12.71 -15.35
CA SER A 108 5.89 12.33 -16.39
C SER A 108 7.20 13.11 -16.25
N SER A 109 7.14 14.40 -15.95
CA SER A 109 8.34 15.24 -15.75
C SER A 109 9.16 14.80 -14.53
N LYS A 110 8.51 14.47 -13.41
CA LYS A 110 9.20 14.07 -12.17
C LYS A 110 9.75 12.65 -12.24
N LEU A 111 9.05 11.72 -12.88
CA LEU A 111 9.56 10.37 -13.16
C LEU A 111 10.83 10.42 -14.05
N ASN A 112 10.86 11.32 -15.02
CA ASN A 112 12.04 11.51 -15.87
C ASN A 112 13.20 12.21 -15.13
N LEU A 113 12.92 13.05 -14.12
CA LEU A 113 13.95 13.63 -13.24
C LEU A 113 14.58 12.56 -12.35
N SER A 114 13.77 11.67 -11.75
CA SER A 114 14.29 10.53 -10.97
C SER A 114 15.23 9.67 -11.81
N LYS A 115 14.87 9.39 -13.06
CA LYS A 115 15.76 8.70 -14.00
C LYS A 115 17.03 9.50 -14.32
N LYS A 116 16.99 10.83 -14.35
CA LYS A 116 18.15 11.69 -14.67
C LYS A 116 19.15 11.77 -13.51
N ASP A 117 18.68 11.77 -12.28
CA ASP A 117 19.55 11.68 -11.10
C ASP A 117 20.21 10.29 -11.00
N ASP A 118 19.52 9.24 -11.47
CA ASP A 118 20.09 7.89 -11.62
C ASP A 118 21.04 7.75 -12.83
N ILE A 119 20.89 8.59 -13.88
CA ILE A 119 21.71 8.52 -15.11
C ILE A 119 23.17 9.00 -14.90
N THR A 120 23.52 9.50 -13.71
CA THR A 120 24.95 9.71 -13.37
C THR A 120 25.61 8.44 -12.80
N LEU A 121 24.89 7.33 -12.71
CA LEU A 121 25.47 6.00 -12.47
C LEU A 121 24.70 4.93 -13.30
N ASN A 122 24.82 5.01 -14.62
CA ASN A 122 24.12 4.10 -15.54
C ASN A 122 24.66 2.66 -15.52
N ASN A 123 23.78 1.66 -15.45
CA ASN A 123 23.30 0.90 -16.63
C ASN A 123 22.29 -0.21 -16.23
N GLU A 124 21.06 -0.13 -16.79
CA GLU A 124 19.98 -1.16 -16.88
C GLU A 124 19.37 -1.67 -15.55
N LYS A 125 18.05 -1.81 -15.30
CA LYS A 125 16.77 -1.87 -16.04
C LYS A 125 15.66 -1.54 -15.01
N PRO A 126 14.55 -0.85 -15.35
CA PRO A 126 13.46 -0.61 -14.40
C PRO A 126 12.80 -1.94 -13.99
N PHE A 127 12.51 -2.09 -12.70
CA PHE A 127 11.79 -3.24 -12.13
C PHE A 127 10.36 -3.28 -12.69
N ASN A 128 10.20 -3.94 -13.84
CA ASN A 128 8.92 -4.51 -14.23
C ASN A 128 8.60 -5.60 -13.20
N VAL A 129 7.48 -5.46 -12.50
CA VAL A 129 6.82 -6.60 -11.85
C VAL A 129 6.17 -7.39 -12.98
N GLU A 130 7.00 -8.14 -13.72
CA GLU A 130 6.53 -9.29 -14.49
C GLU A 130 6.48 -10.44 -13.47
N CYS A 131 5.27 -10.89 -13.14
CA CYS A 131 5.05 -12.04 -12.28
C CYS A 131 5.45 -13.31 -13.05
N ASP A 132 6.73 -13.66 -13.05
CA ASP A 132 7.18 -14.97 -13.50
C ASP A 132 6.91 -16.00 -12.40
N ILE A 133 5.68 -16.54 -12.43
CA ILE A 133 5.38 -17.82 -11.82
C ILE A 133 5.99 -18.88 -12.74
N GLN A 134 7.21 -19.32 -12.45
CA GLN A 134 7.67 -20.63 -12.90
C GLN A 134 6.96 -21.67 -12.04
N ALA A 135 5.80 -22.11 -12.51
CA ALA A 135 5.16 -23.33 -12.07
C ALA A 135 5.93 -24.50 -12.68
N ASP A 136 6.59 -25.28 -11.84
CA ASP A 136 6.96 -26.65 -12.20
C ASP A 136 5.67 -27.42 -12.51
N SER A 137 5.70 -28.06 -13.67
CA SER A 137 4.67 -28.88 -14.29
C SER A 137 4.14 -29.98 -13.37
N ASP A 138 2.83 -30.20 -13.38
CA ASP A 138 2.26 -31.50 -13.74
C ASP A 138 0.74 -31.46 -14.00
N SER A 139 0.37 -32.01 -15.16
CA SER A 139 -0.93 -32.54 -15.63
C SER A 139 -2.14 -31.59 -15.86
N GLU A 140 -2.31 -31.26 -17.14
CA GLU A 140 -3.53 -31.24 -17.98
C GLU A 140 -4.91 -31.41 -17.30
N HIS A 141 -5.78 -30.39 -17.45
CA HIS A 141 -7.03 -30.49 -18.22
C HIS A 141 -7.52 -29.07 -18.59
N GLU A 142 -7.71 -28.86 -19.89
CA GLU A 142 -8.23 -27.65 -20.50
C GLU A 142 -9.71 -27.42 -20.15
N GLU A 143 -10.06 -26.24 -19.67
CA GLU A 143 -11.34 -25.61 -19.98
C GLU A 143 -11.14 -24.08 -20.05
N THR A 144 -11.07 -23.60 -21.27
CA THR A 144 -10.99 -22.18 -21.64
C THR A 144 -12.31 -21.48 -21.31
N ASP A 145 -12.29 -20.56 -20.34
CA ASP A 145 -13.36 -19.56 -20.20
C ASP A 145 -12.81 -18.14 -20.40
N VAL A 146 -13.13 -17.60 -21.57
CA VAL A 146 -12.76 -16.29 -22.07
C VAL A 146 -13.55 -15.25 -21.27
N ARG A 147 -12.92 -14.66 -20.25
CA ARG A 147 -13.49 -13.48 -19.57
C ARG A 147 -13.48 -12.30 -20.53
N HIS A 148 -14.60 -12.09 -21.21
CA HIS A 148 -14.90 -10.85 -21.90
C HIS A 148 -14.88 -9.67 -20.92
N HIS A 149 -13.74 -8.99 -20.83
CA HIS A 149 -13.66 -7.64 -20.30
C HIS A 149 -14.52 -6.74 -21.18
N LYS A 150 -15.71 -6.39 -20.68
CA LYS A 150 -16.47 -5.25 -21.21
C LYS A 150 -15.60 -4.01 -21.06
N GLU A 151 -15.09 -3.51 -22.18
CA GLU A 151 -14.56 -2.15 -22.32
C GLU A 151 -15.66 -1.15 -21.99
N HIS A 152 -15.78 -0.81 -20.71
CA HIS A 152 -16.42 0.44 -20.33
C HIS A 152 -15.44 1.56 -20.67
N ASN A 153 -15.86 2.43 -21.59
CA ASN A 153 -15.24 3.71 -21.93
C ASN A 153 -14.67 4.40 -20.67
N LYS A 154 -13.37 4.20 -20.41
CA LYS A 154 -12.66 4.82 -19.29
C LYS A 154 -12.35 6.25 -19.70
N HIS A 155 -13.18 7.18 -19.25
CA HIS A 155 -12.69 8.55 -19.05
C HIS A 155 -11.41 8.44 -18.21
N PRO A 156 -10.30 9.08 -18.61
CA PRO A 156 -9.05 8.89 -17.90
C PRO A 156 -9.20 9.54 -16.52
N SER A 157 -9.31 8.69 -15.50
CA SER A 157 -9.52 9.11 -14.11
C SER A 157 -8.16 9.37 -13.48
N ILE A 158 -7.99 10.55 -12.91
CA ILE A 158 -6.76 10.96 -12.23
C ILE A 158 -6.63 10.10 -10.97
N ARG A 159 -5.47 9.48 -10.74
CA ARG A 159 -5.20 8.86 -9.44
C ARG A 159 -5.07 9.94 -8.36
N CYS A 160 -5.70 9.74 -7.21
CA CYS A 160 -5.75 10.74 -6.15
C CYS A 160 -4.36 11.10 -5.61
N ASP A 161 -3.46 10.12 -5.45
CA ASP A 161 -2.08 10.31 -5.02
C ASP A 161 -1.30 11.26 -5.95
N HIS A 162 -1.45 11.08 -7.26
CA HIS A 162 -0.85 11.97 -8.25
C HIS A 162 -1.42 13.40 -8.19
N LEU A 163 -2.72 13.52 -7.98
CA LEU A 163 -3.38 14.83 -7.84
C LEU A 163 -2.85 15.57 -6.60
N TRP A 164 -2.85 14.91 -5.44
CA TRP A 164 -2.36 15.52 -4.20
C TRP A 164 -0.87 15.87 -4.29
N ALA A 165 -0.03 14.98 -4.85
CA ALA A 165 1.38 15.24 -5.06
C ALA A 165 1.62 16.46 -5.97
N PHE A 166 0.82 16.63 -7.02
CA PHE A 166 0.87 17.81 -7.89
C PHE A 166 0.43 19.08 -7.17
N LEU A 167 -0.66 19.02 -6.40
CA LEU A 167 -1.21 20.19 -5.72
C LEU A 167 -0.27 20.73 -4.64
N ILE A 168 0.32 19.85 -3.83
CA ILE A 168 1.26 20.24 -2.77
C ILE A 168 2.67 20.53 -3.30
N HIS A 169 2.92 20.31 -4.60
CA HIS A 169 4.21 20.61 -5.19
C HIS A 169 4.46 22.11 -5.16
N GLU A 170 5.66 22.51 -4.71
CA GLU A 170 6.10 23.91 -4.54
C GLU A 170 5.29 24.75 -3.54
N GLU A 171 4.31 24.16 -2.85
CA GLU A 171 3.53 24.83 -1.80
C GLU A 171 4.14 24.60 -0.42
N ASN A 172 4.19 25.66 0.38
CA ASN A 172 4.63 25.57 1.77
C ASN A 172 3.43 25.21 2.67
N VAL A 173 3.07 23.92 2.68
CA VAL A 173 1.93 23.38 3.44
C VAL A 173 2.35 22.23 4.36
N PRO A 174 3.20 22.49 5.37
CA PRO A 174 3.87 21.45 6.15
C PRO A 174 2.90 20.59 6.97
N ASN A 175 1.83 21.16 7.53
CA ASN A 175 0.89 20.41 8.34
C ASN A 175 0.03 19.50 7.46
N LEU A 176 -0.49 20.04 6.36
CA LEU A 176 -1.27 19.25 5.40
C LEU A 176 -0.42 18.17 4.74
N ARG A 177 0.85 18.47 4.44
CA ARG A 177 1.80 17.47 3.93
C ARG A 177 1.96 16.31 4.91
N ASN A 178 2.14 16.56 6.20
CA ASN A 178 2.24 15.48 7.19
C ASN A 178 0.98 14.60 7.23
N VAL A 179 -0.20 15.21 7.10
CA VAL A 179 -1.49 14.48 7.04
C VAL A 179 -1.56 13.60 5.79
N LEU A 180 -1.19 14.15 4.63
CA LEU A 180 -1.20 13.43 3.36
C LEU A 180 -0.16 12.30 3.33
N GLU A 181 1.06 12.56 3.80
CA GLU A 181 2.12 11.55 3.91
C GLU A 181 1.68 10.39 4.79
N PHE A 182 1.05 10.68 5.93
CA PHE A 182 0.47 9.65 6.78
C PHE A 182 -0.63 8.86 6.03
N ALA A 183 -1.60 9.55 5.42
CA ALA A 183 -2.72 8.89 4.73
C ALA A 183 -2.25 8.00 3.57
N PHE A 184 -1.31 8.49 2.74
CA PHE A 184 -0.77 7.75 1.59
C PHE A 184 0.32 6.74 1.96
N SER A 185 0.86 6.76 3.18
CA SER A 185 1.75 5.70 3.68
C SER A 185 1.01 4.38 3.97
N ILE A 186 -0.32 4.42 4.05
CA ILE A 186 -1.13 3.24 4.31
C ILE A 186 -1.25 2.46 3.00
N PRO A 187 -0.72 1.22 2.93
CA PRO A 187 -0.80 0.42 1.72
C PRO A 187 -2.25 0.06 1.41
N ALA A 188 -2.66 0.22 0.14
CA ALA A 188 -4.01 -0.12 -0.32
C ALA A 188 -4.27 -1.63 -0.42
N SER A 189 -3.23 -2.46 -0.28
CA SER A 189 -3.31 -3.91 -0.41
C SER A 189 -2.30 -4.60 0.50
N ASN A 190 -2.61 -5.83 0.88
CA ASN A 190 -1.72 -6.74 1.58
C ASN A 190 -0.65 -7.38 0.66
N ALA A 191 -0.67 -7.17 -0.66
CA ALA A 191 0.25 -7.78 -1.62
C ALA A 191 1.74 -7.55 -1.27
N PHE A 192 2.07 -6.38 -0.70
CA PHE A 192 3.42 -6.10 -0.20
C PHE A 192 3.78 -7.01 0.98
N CYS A 193 2.88 -7.16 1.95
CA CYS A 193 3.05 -8.07 3.09
C CYS A 193 3.13 -9.54 2.63
N GLU A 194 2.30 -9.95 1.68
CA GLU A 194 2.34 -11.29 1.08
C GLU A 194 3.66 -11.57 0.38
N SER A 195 4.23 -10.57 -0.30
CA SER A 195 5.56 -10.67 -0.91
C SER A 195 6.62 -10.88 0.17
N ILE A 196 6.57 -10.15 1.29
CA ILE A 196 7.48 -10.35 2.43
C ILE A 196 7.29 -11.75 3.02
N PHE A 197 6.06 -12.22 3.20
CA PHE A 197 5.79 -13.57 3.73
C PHE A 197 6.30 -14.68 2.80
N SER A 198 6.21 -14.48 1.50
CA SER A 198 6.76 -15.41 0.51
C SER A 198 8.29 -15.47 0.61
N HIS A 199 8.96 -14.32 0.74
CA HIS A 199 10.39 -14.23 1.00
C HIS A 199 10.79 -14.89 2.32
N MET A 200 10.03 -14.63 3.39
CA MET A 200 10.24 -15.24 4.69
C MET A 200 10.11 -16.77 4.62
N LYS A 201 9.09 -17.28 3.94
CA LYS A 201 8.86 -18.72 3.76
C LYS A 201 10.01 -19.36 2.99
N PHE A 202 10.51 -18.70 1.94
CA PHE A 202 11.69 -19.15 1.20
C PHE A 202 12.92 -19.27 2.11
N LEU A 203 13.24 -18.22 2.88
CA LEU A 203 14.39 -18.19 3.81
C LEU A 203 14.26 -19.20 4.97
N TRP A 204 13.03 -19.47 5.42
CA TRP A 204 12.76 -20.38 6.53
C TRP A 204 12.72 -21.86 6.09
N SER A 205 12.36 -22.12 4.83
CA SER A 205 12.23 -23.49 4.30
C SER A 205 13.57 -24.25 4.24
N ASN A 206 13.51 -25.58 4.21
CA ASN A 206 14.63 -26.51 4.40
C ASN A 206 15.81 -26.36 3.40
N TYR A 207 15.69 -25.53 2.35
CA TYR A 207 16.75 -25.33 1.36
C TYR A 207 17.92 -24.47 1.87
N ARG A 208 17.72 -23.70 2.95
CA ARG A 208 18.77 -23.00 3.68
C ARG A 208 18.57 -23.23 5.18
N ASN A 209 19.46 -24.00 5.81
CA ASN A 209 19.58 -24.26 7.25
C ASN A 209 18.71 -23.33 8.12
N LYS A 210 17.54 -23.82 8.58
CA LYS A 210 16.58 -23.19 9.51
C LYS A 210 17.18 -21.98 10.26
N MET A 211 17.17 -20.83 9.61
CA MET A 211 17.81 -19.65 10.17
C MET A 211 17.04 -19.20 11.40
N LYS A 212 17.74 -18.62 12.37
CA LYS A 212 17.07 -18.04 13.54
C LYS A 212 16.14 -16.91 13.09
N PRO A 213 14.96 -16.73 13.70
CA PRO A 213 14.01 -15.68 13.30
C PRO A 213 14.62 -14.27 13.26
N GLU A 214 15.56 -13.98 14.16
CA GLU A 214 16.25 -12.69 14.20
C GLU A 214 17.12 -12.46 12.95
N LEU A 215 17.76 -13.51 12.45
CA LEU A 215 18.58 -13.44 11.24
C LEU A 215 17.70 -13.27 9.99
N VAL A 216 16.61 -14.04 9.90
CA VAL A 216 15.62 -13.89 8.81
C VAL A 216 15.07 -12.46 8.80
N GLY A 217 14.72 -11.93 9.96
CA GLY A 217 14.25 -10.54 10.09
C GLY A 217 15.29 -9.51 9.67
N ALA A 218 16.56 -9.71 10.01
CA ALA A 218 17.64 -8.81 9.58
C ALA A 218 17.87 -8.87 8.06
N GLU A 219 17.90 -10.07 7.46
CA GLU A 219 18.06 -10.25 6.02
C GLU A 219 16.90 -9.63 5.25
N LEU A 220 15.65 -9.86 5.67
CA LEU A 220 14.47 -9.25 5.06
C LEU A 220 14.52 -7.72 5.13
N LYS A 221 14.96 -7.15 6.26
CA LYS A 221 15.11 -5.68 6.38
C LYS A 221 16.09 -5.13 5.37
N VAL A 222 17.25 -5.76 5.20
CA VAL A 222 18.23 -5.33 4.20
C VAL A 222 17.66 -5.48 2.80
N LYS A 223 17.06 -6.63 2.47
CA LYS A 223 16.52 -6.92 1.13
C LYS A 223 15.33 -6.04 0.74
N VAL A 224 14.45 -5.69 1.67
CA VAL A 224 13.25 -4.89 1.40
C VAL A 224 13.55 -3.40 1.37
N ASN A 225 14.56 -2.94 2.12
CA ASN A 225 14.90 -1.50 2.21
C ASN A 225 16.10 -1.10 1.35
N SER A 226 16.76 -2.04 0.67
CA SER A 226 17.85 -1.77 -0.27
C SER A 226 17.42 -2.12 -1.68
N GLN A 227 17.62 -1.19 -2.61
CA GLN A 227 17.52 -1.47 -4.05
C GLN A 227 18.85 -1.95 -4.63
N LEU A 228 19.93 -1.88 -3.83
CA LEU A 228 21.27 -2.26 -4.24
C LEU A 228 21.39 -3.79 -4.32
N ASN A 229 21.97 -4.27 -5.42
CA ASN A 229 22.45 -5.65 -5.49
C ASN A 229 23.67 -5.84 -4.57
N CYS A 230 24.11 -7.09 -4.39
CA CYS A 230 25.21 -7.38 -3.45
C CYS A 230 26.51 -6.63 -3.77
N THR A 231 26.82 -6.42 -5.06
CA THR A 231 28.03 -5.73 -5.50
C THR A 231 27.92 -4.24 -5.23
N GLU A 232 26.80 -3.64 -5.60
CA GLU A 232 26.51 -2.22 -5.34
C GLU A 232 26.45 -1.93 -3.84
N PHE A 233 25.86 -2.83 -3.05
CA PHE A 233 25.83 -2.70 -1.61
C PHE A 233 27.22 -2.78 -1.00
N TYR A 234 28.08 -3.67 -1.53
CA TYR A 234 29.47 -3.75 -1.11
C TYR A 234 30.23 -2.45 -1.42
N ASP A 235 30.08 -1.91 -2.63
CA ASP A 235 30.71 -0.65 -3.02
C ASP A 235 30.15 0.53 -2.21
N TYR A 236 28.85 0.55 -1.96
CA TYR A 236 28.19 1.51 -1.08
C TYR A 236 28.78 1.47 0.33
N LEU A 237 29.00 0.28 0.92
CA LEU A 237 29.63 0.16 2.22
C LEU A 237 31.06 0.69 2.21
N LEU A 238 31.86 0.36 1.18
CA LEU A 238 33.25 0.85 1.07
C LEU A 238 33.33 2.37 0.99
N ASN A 239 32.38 3.00 0.29
CA ASN A 239 32.32 4.45 0.12
C ASN A 239 31.77 5.18 1.36
N ASN A 240 31.01 4.50 2.23
CA ASN A 240 30.44 5.06 3.45
C ASN A 240 31.20 4.60 4.70
N GLN A 241 32.36 5.21 4.95
CA GLN A 241 33.24 4.82 6.07
C GLN A 241 32.58 4.93 7.44
N ASP A 242 31.67 5.88 7.66
CA ASP A 242 30.99 6.03 8.95
C ASP A 242 30.00 4.91 9.21
N LEU A 243 29.31 4.44 8.16
CA LEU A 243 28.46 3.25 8.24
C LEU A 243 29.30 2.00 8.54
N LEU A 244 30.47 1.85 7.92
CA LEU A 244 31.41 0.76 8.24
C LEU A 244 31.88 0.81 9.70
N LYS A 245 32.17 2.00 10.24
CA LYS A 245 32.53 2.17 11.65
C LYS A 245 31.36 1.75 12.56
N GLN A 246 30.13 2.16 12.24
CA GLN A 246 28.94 1.78 13.00
C GLN A 246 28.68 0.27 12.95
N ILE A 247 28.80 -0.35 11.77
CA ILE A 247 28.67 -1.80 11.60
C ILE A 247 29.74 -2.54 12.42
N ARG A 248 30.96 -2.02 12.51
CA ARG A 248 32.04 -2.64 13.31
C ARG A 248 31.93 -2.33 14.80
N SER A 249 31.26 -1.24 15.17
CA SER A 249 31.12 -0.84 16.56
C SER A 249 30.39 -1.91 17.38
N SER A 250 30.84 -2.09 18.62
CA SER A 250 30.16 -2.88 19.63
C SER A 250 28.83 -2.25 20.09
N ASP A 251 28.61 -0.97 19.78
CA ASP A 251 27.39 -0.24 20.15
C ASP A 251 26.12 -0.87 19.55
N LYS A 252 26.24 -1.59 18.43
CA LYS A 252 25.11 -2.31 17.85
C LYS A 252 24.57 -3.43 18.77
N TYR A 253 25.35 -3.88 19.76
CA TYR A 253 24.94 -4.92 20.71
C TYR A 253 24.41 -4.34 22.04
N THR A 254 24.55 -3.05 22.32
CA THR A 254 24.04 -2.45 23.56
C THR A 254 22.52 -2.27 23.54
N HIS A 255 21.91 -2.23 22.34
CA HIS A 255 20.46 -2.13 22.12
C HIS A 255 19.71 -3.46 22.09
N VAL A 256 20.39 -4.61 22.30
CA VAL A 256 19.66 -5.89 22.45
C VAL A 256 18.91 -5.85 23.77
N ALA A 257 17.63 -5.51 23.70
CA ALA A 257 16.72 -5.51 24.83
C ALA A 257 16.89 -6.81 25.62
N LYS A 258 17.20 -6.67 26.92
CA LYS A 258 17.13 -7.78 27.87
C LYS A 258 15.67 -8.23 27.89
N ILE A 259 15.31 -9.23 27.08
CA ILE A 259 14.00 -9.88 27.17
C ILE A 259 13.96 -10.48 28.57
N PRO A 260 13.07 -10.02 29.47
CA PRO A 260 12.98 -10.60 30.79
C PRO A 260 12.54 -12.05 30.63
N ARG A 261 13.39 -12.99 31.04
CA ARG A 261 12.99 -14.39 31.17
C ARG A 261 11.92 -14.44 32.25
N ARG A 262 10.69 -14.79 31.87
CA ARG A 262 9.68 -15.17 32.86
C ARG A 262 10.21 -16.41 33.57
N VAL A 263 10.45 -16.28 34.88
CA VAL A 263 10.70 -17.38 35.82
C VAL A 263 9.37 -18.05 36.13
#